data_AF-A0A9P8JBM9-F1
#
_entry.id   AF-A0A9P8JBM9-F1
#
_cell.length_a   1.000
_cell.length_b   1.000
_cell.length_c   1.000
_cell.angle_alpha   90.00
_cell.angle_beta   90.00
_cell.angle_gamma   90.00
#
_symmetry.space_group_name_H-M   'P 1'
#
loop_
_entity.id
_entity.type
_entity.pdbx_description
1 polymer ?
#
loop_
_entity_poly.entity_id
_entity_poly.type
_entity_poly.pdbx_seq_one_letter_code
_entity_poly.pdbx_strand_id
1 'polypeptide(L)'
;MWSIVILIAGIAIARATSNSNNTVNNAKLHTWWHDSGVMIRSILQPASVRQSDLYSIQVTNSVDQTYYDSFVYQTIPRNGQGNILNPNDPSSTTDASDGITIEEAIGMTMSWTSFLYSADVWLKVHRLDNSSIQSDSFVIRPTNLNFTTSISGADLFILVPYDGQSKKFSVEFDDNLYEFHDGCSSPSCSYVQNTTSSGPYYVEEYDDSMPLMSVEPLDSLFIFAGPFEDESLVPDETSDNVLIVEEGRISGLDTTQANTVIFKPGVYYATATDYLNLSSTVDWLYFAPGAYVKGAVEYHSNSALIKATGHGKSPETIALDSAN
;
A
#
# COMPACT_ATOMS: atom_id res chain seq x y z
N MET A 1 70.06 -16.68 -7.97
CA MET A 1 69.43 -15.34 -7.85
C MET A 1 68.25 -15.30 -8.81
N TRP A 2 67.12 -15.85 -8.40
CA TRP A 2 65.84 -15.83 -9.13
C TRP A 2 64.76 -15.55 -8.08
N SER A 3 64.15 -14.37 -8.14
CA SER A 3 63.06 -13.95 -7.27
C SER A 3 61.74 -14.30 -7.92
N ILE A 4 60.91 -15.09 -7.24
CA ILE A 4 59.51 -15.32 -7.61
C ILE A 4 58.68 -14.28 -6.85
N VAL A 5 58.06 -13.36 -7.59
CA VAL A 5 57.08 -12.41 -7.08
C VAL A 5 55.71 -13.09 -7.12
N ILE A 6 55.11 -13.31 -5.95
CA ILE A 6 53.72 -13.76 -5.83
C ILE A 6 52.84 -12.51 -5.89
N LEU A 7 52.08 -12.34 -6.97
CA LEU A 7 51.02 -11.34 -7.05
C LEU A 7 49.81 -11.86 -6.25
N ILE A 8 49.51 -11.21 -5.13
CA ILE A 8 48.23 -11.38 -4.44
C ILE A 8 47.23 -10.46 -5.14
N ALA A 9 46.39 -11.04 -5.99
CA ALA A 9 45.24 -10.33 -6.54
C ALA A 9 44.21 -10.13 -5.43
N GLY A 10 44.13 -8.91 -4.90
CA GLY A 10 43.04 -8.51 -4.01
C GLY A 10 41.74 -8.51 -4.78
N ILE A 11 40.83 -9.41 -4.42
CA ILE A 11 39.43 -9.34 -4.85
C ILE A 11 38.83 -8.14 -4.14
N ALA A 12 38.73 -7.01 -4.83
CA ALA A 12 37.88 -5.92 -4.42
C ALA A 12 36.43 -6.41 -4.51
N ILE A 13 35.85 -6.77 -3.38
CA ILE A 13 34.40 -6.90 -3.26
C ILE A 13 33.88 -5.47 -3.47
N ALA A 14 33.37 -5.20 -4.67
CA ALA A 14 32.55 -4.03 -4.91
C ALA A 14 31.36 -4.15 -3.96
N ARG A 15 31.40 -3.41 -2.84
CA ARG A 15 30.20 -3.14 -2.07
C ARG A 15 29.24 -2.45 -3.04
N ALA A 16 28.11 -3.09 -3.31
CA ALA A 16 26.99 -2.44 -3.94
C ALA A 16 26.79 -1.09 -3.23
N THR A 17 26.83 0.00 -3.99
CA THR A 17 26.38 1.30 -3.49
C THR A 17 24.93 1.11 -3.10
N SER A 18 24.64 1.05 -1.80
CA SER A 18 23.27 1.09 -1.30
C SER A 18 22.67 2.42 -1.78
N ASN A 19 21.80 2.38 -2.77
CA ASN A 19 20.86 3.47 -3.00
C ASN A 19 19.90 3.43 -1.81
N SER A 20 20.30 4.02 -0.68
CA SER A 20 19.44 4.16 0.48
C SER A 20 18.31 5.10 0.09
N ASN A 21 17.06 4.64 0.24
CA ASN A 21 15.90 5.50 0.04
C ASN A 21 16.01 6.72 0.97
N ASN A 22 15.77 7.90 0.42
CA ASN A 22 15.94 9.17 1.11
C ASN A 22 14.60 9.62 1.69
N THR A 23 14.28 9.25 2.92
CA THR A 23 13.05 9.66 3.61
C THR A 23 13.26 10.90 4.48
N VAL A 24 12.17 11.48 4.98
CA VAL A 24 12.22 12.63 5.90
C VAL A 24 11.27 12.43 7.07
N ASN A 25 11.69 12.90 8.24
CA ASN A 25 10.84 13.05 9.42
C ASN A 25 11.20 14.38 10.11
N ASN A 26 10.41 15.41 9.82
CA ASN A 26 10.53 16.72 10.45
C ASN A 26 9.14 17.32 10.69
N ALA A 27 9.08 18.53 11.26
CA ALA A 27 7.81 19.19 11.59
C ALA A 27 6.91 19.53 10.38
N LYS A 28 7.41 19.46 9.14
CA LYS A 28 6.72 19.85 7.91
C LYS A 28 6.33 18.69 7.02
N LEU A 29 7.15 17.65 6.97
CA LEU A 29 6.97 16.50 6.10
C LEU A 29 7.50 15.26 6.80
N HIS A 30 6.68 14.21 6.78
CA HIS A 30 7.08 12.88 7.19
C HIS A 30 6.73 11.86 6.10
N THR A 31 7.76 11.26 5.51
CA THR A 31 7.67 10.09 4.63
C THR A 31 8.38 8.91 5.28
N TRP A 32 8.07 7.70 4.82
CA TRP A 32 8.67 6.47 5.34
C TRP A 32 8.91 5.47 4.22
N TRP A 33 9.70 4.45 4.55
CA TRP A 33 10.10 3.38 3.65
C TRP A 33 10.03 2.00 4.33
N HIS A 34 9.97 0.94 3.52
CA HIS A 34 10.09 -0.46 3.96
C HIS A 34 11.23 -1.14 3.20
N ASP A 35 12.30 -1.50 3.90
CA ASP A 35 13.45 -2.19 3.28
C ASP A 35 13.10 -3.61 2.80
N SER A 36 12.02 -4.18 3.32
CA SER A 36 11.44 -5.46 2.90
C SER A 36 10.40 -5.33 1.78
N GLY A 37 10.36 -4.17 1.11
CA GLY A 37 9.54 -3.93 -0.09
C GLY A 37 9.92 -4.85 -1.24
N VAL A 38 8.95 -5.52 -1.85
CA VAL A 38 9.15 -6.41 -3.00
C VAL A 38 8.11 -6.13 -4.08
N MET A 39 8.58 -5.89 -5.31
CA MET A 39 7.74 -5.75 -6.51
C MET A 39 7.42 -7.14 -7.08
N ILE A 40 6.25 -7.68 -6.75
CA ILE A 40 5.81 -9.00 -7.20
C ILE A 40 4.29 -9.03 -7.30
N ARG A 41 3.73 -9.87 -8.19
CA ARG A 41 2.28 -10.10 -8.34
C ARG A 41 1.82 -11.51 -7.91
N SER A 42 2.61 -12.19 -7.07
CA SER A 42 2.28 -13.51 -6.50
C SER A 42 2.24 -13.46 -4.97
N ILE A 43 2.11 -14.62 -4.32
CA ILE A 43 2.11 -14.76 -2.85
C ILE A 43 3.31 -14.02 -2.24
N LEU A 44 3.01 -13.09 -1.33
CA LEU A 44 4.01 -12.29 -0.62
C LEU A 44 4.48 -13.01 0.64
N GLN A 45 5.78 -12.96 0.94
CA GLN A 45 6.32 -13.51 2.18
C GLN A 45 5.78 -12.75 3.43
N PRO A 46 5.63 -13.41 4.59
CA PRO A 46 5.05 -12.79 5.78
C PRO A 46 5.74 -11.51 6.23
N ALA A 47 7.07 -11.44 6.18
CA ALA A 47 7.86 -10.27 6.60
C ALA A 47 8.09 -9.22 5.49
N SER A 48 7.57 -9.44 4.28
CA SER A 48 7.73 -8.52 3.15
C SER A 48 6.52 -7.60 3.00
N VAL A 49 6.69 -6.46 2.33
CA VAL A 49 5.60 -5.56 1.94
C VAL A 49 5.52 -5.52 0.41
N ARG A 50 4.33 -5.68 -0.18
CA ARG A 50 4.19 -5.56 -1.63
C ARG A 50 4.36 -4.10 -2.02
N GLN A 51 5.36 -3.84 -2.84
CA GLN A 51 5.67 -2.52 -3.38
C GLN A 51 5.10 -2.43 -4.79
N SER A 52 4.58 -1.25 -5.16
CA SER A 52 4.15 -0.97 -6.53
C SER A 52 5.27 -1.26 -7.52
N ASP A 53 4.94 -2.02 -8.55
CA ASP A 53 5.82 -2.35 -9.67
C ASP A 53 5.73 -1.33 -10.82
N LEU A 54 4.80 -0.37 -10.74
CA LEU A 54 4.60 0.66 -11.77
C LEU A 54 4.94 2.07 -11.29
N TYR A 55 4.71 2.42 -10.02
CA TYR A 55 4.82 3.80 -9.56
C TYR A 55 5.91 3.98 -8.50
N SER A 56 6.62 5.10 -8.58
CA SER A 56 7.42 5.64 -7.50
C SER A 56 7.01 7.07 -7.20
N ILE A 57 6.97 7.42 -5.91
CA ILE A 57 6.54 8.72 -5.44
C ILE A 57 7.65 9.37 -4.62
N GLN A 58 7.91 10.63 -4.91
CA GLN A 58 8.74 11.49 -4.07
C GLN A 58 7.95 12.74 -3.67
N VAL A 59 8.22 13.26 -2.48
CA VAL A 59 7.52 14.43 -1.92
C VAL A 59 8.54 15.46 -1.46
N THR A 60 8.27 16.73 -1.70
CA THR A 60 9.06 17.83 -1.16
C THR A 60 8.19 18.93 -0.57
N ASN A 61 8.68 19.57 0.48
CA ASN A 61 8.15 20.85 0.96
C ASN A 61 8.47 21.93 -0.09
N SER A 62 7.48 22.78 -0.40
CA SER A 62 7.59 23.92 -1.33
C SER A 62 8.78 24.86 -1.09
N VAL A 63 9.32 24.91 0.13
CA VAL A 63 10.47 25.76 0.52
C VAL A 63 11.83 25.12 0.23
N ASP A 64 11.97 23.81 0.48
CA ASP A 64 13.29 23.16 0.59
C ASP A 64 13.70 22.45 -0.72
N GLN A 65 12.72 22.15 -1.58
CA GLN A 65 12.81 21.55 -2.93
C GLN A 65 13.66 20.26 -3.03
N THR A 66 14.01 19.64 -1.90
CA THR A 66 14.64 18.32 -1.84
C THR A 66 13.54 17.26 -1.84
N TYR A 67 13.56 16.37 -2.82
CA TYR A 67 12.58 15.30 -2.94
C TYR A 67 12.97 14.11 -2.06
N TYR A 68 12.01 13.65 -1.27
CA TYR A 68 12.13 12.51 -0.38
C TYR A 68 11.22 11.37 -0.82
N ASP A 69 11.73 10.15 -0.78
CA ASP A 69 10.99 8.96 -1.19
C ASP A 69 9.83 8.68 -0.23
N SER A 70 8.69 8.26 -0.79
CA SER A 70 7.51 7.83 -0.05
C SER A 70 7.09 6.47 -0.56
N PHE A 71 7.04 5.47 0.33
CA PHE A 71 6.74 4.09 -0.05
C PHE A 71 5.40 3.99 -0.80
N VAL A 72 5.40 3.26 -1.91
CA VAL A 72 4.19 2.97 -2.68
C VAL A 72 3.82 1.52 -2.46
N TYR A 73 2.80 1.29 -1.63
CA TYR A 73 2.20 -0.02 -1.40
C TYR A 73 1.44 -0.46 -2.64
N GLN A 74 1.22 -1.77 -2.80
CA GLN A 74 0.35 -2.33 -3.82
C GLN A 74 -0.45 -3.51 -3.27
N THR A 75 -1.70 -3.62 -3.69
CA THR A 75 -2.54 -4.81 -3.52
C THR A 75 -2.96 -5.33 -4.90
N ILE A 76 -3.27 -6.63 -4.94
CA ILE A 76 -3.65 -7.35 -6.15
C ILE A 76 -4.85 -8.26 -5.81
N PRO A 77 -5.69 -8.62 -6.80
CA PRO A 77 -6.76 -9.58 -6.62
C PRO A 77 -6.29 -10.84 -5.88
N ARG A 78 -7.08 -11.27 -4.89
CA ARG A 78 -6.84 -12.46 -4.04
C ARG A 78 -5.47 -12.47 -3.35
N ASN A 79 -4.83 -11.31 -3.21
CA ASN A 79 -3.49 -11.17 -2.63
C ASN A 79 -2.40 -12.05 -3.30
N GLY A 80 -2.66 -12.54 -4.52
CA GLY A 80 -1.79 -13.48 -5.24
C GLY A 80 -1.88 -14.93 -4.80
N GLN A 81 -2.84 -15.29 -3.93
CA GLN A 81 -3.06 -16.66 -3.46
C GLN A 81 -3.90 -17.50 -4.45
N GLY A 82 -4.62 -16.85 -5.37
CA GLY A 82 -5.67 -17.50 -6.16
C GLY A 82 -6.92 -17.79 -5.31
N ASN A 83 -7.90 -18.48 -5.91
CA ASN A 83 -9.15 -18.82 -5.23
C ASN A 83 -8.99 -20.10 -4.42
N ILE A 84 -8.57 -19.99 -3.16
CA ILE A 84 -8.25 -21.11 -2.27
C ILE A 84 -9.23 -21.19 -1.08
N LEU A 85 -9.53 -22.42 -0.64
CA LEU A 85 -10.39 -22.70 0.52
C LEU A 85 -9.62 -22.68 1.84
N ASN A 86 -8.40 -23.22 1.83
CA ASN A 86 -7.58 -23.39 3.03
C ASN A 86 -6.40 -22.42 2.96
N PRO A 87 -6.24 -21.52 3.95
CA PRO A 87 -5.11 -20.61 3.96
C PRO A 87 -3.76 -21.35 3.94
N ASN A 88 -2.82 -20.86 3.12
CA ASN A 88 -1.49 -21.45 2.87
C ASN A 88 -1.45 -22.80 2.15
N ASP A 89 -2.59 -23.31 1.66
CA ASP A 89 -2.63 -24.49 0.79
C ASP A 89 -3.01 -24.07 -0.64
N PRO A 90 -2.03 -23.83 -1.52
CA PRO A 90 -2.29 -23.43 -2.90
C PRO A 90 -2.97 -24.52 -3.74
N SER A 91 -3.05 -25.76 -3.24
CA SER A 91 -3.79 -26.85 -3.90
C SER A 91 -5.28 -26.89 -3.55
N SER A 92 -5.71 -26.13 -2.54
CA SER A 92 -7.11 -26.08 -2.08
C SER A 92 -8.00 -25.19 -2.97
N THR A 93 -7.84 -25.26 -4.28
CA THR A 93 -8.53 -24.40 -5.24
C THR A 93 -10.05 -24.61 -5.23
N THR A 94 -10.81 -23.55 -5.48
CA THR A 94 -12.27 -23.59 -5.65
C THR A 94 -12.71 -22.70 -6.80
N ASP A 95 -13.87 -23.03 -7.38
CA ASP A 95 -14.56 -22.22 -8.39
C ASP A 95 -15.74 -21.44 -7.78
N ALA A 96 -15.89 -21.47 -6.45
CA ALA A 96 -16.89 -20.67 -5.76
C ALA A 96 -16.62 -19.18 -6.00
N SER A 97 -17.67 -18.43 -6.34
CA SER A 97 -17.55 -16.99 -6.58
C SER A 97 -17.17 -16.26 -5.30
N ASP A 98 -16.06 -15.52 -5.34
CA ASP A 98 -15.56 -14.63 -4.28
C ASP A 98 -15.73 -13.14 -4.63
N GLY A 99 -16.44 -12.84 -5.72
CA GLY A 99 -16.62 -11.50 -6.26
C GLY A 99 -15.50 -11.05 -7.21
N ILE A 100 -14.43 -11.83 -7.38
CA ILE A 100 -13.38 -11.58 -8.36
C ILE A 100 -13.61 -12.49 -9.57
N THR A 101 -13.63 -11.89 -10.76
CA THR A 101 -13.90 -12.54 -12.04
C THR A 101 -12.68 -12.41 -12.97
N ILE A 102 -12.58 -11.31 -13.72
CA ILE A 102 -11.54 -11.07 -14.74
C ILE A 102 -10.31 -10.33 -14.18
N GLU A 103 -10.42 -9.69 -13.02
CA GLU A 103 -9.47 -8.72 -12.48
C GLU A 103 -8.06 -9.31 -12.32
N GLU A 104 -7.98 -10.56 -11.87
CA GLU A 104 -6.70 -11.29 -11.77
C GLU A 104 -6.09 -11.56 -13.15
N ALA A 105 -6.91 -11.92 -14.14
CA ALA A 105 -6.47 -12.31 -15.47
C ALA A 105 -6.04 -11.14 -16.35
N ILE A 106 -6.68 -9.98 -16.18
CA ILE A 106 -6.28 -8.73 -16.83
C ILE A 106 -5.12 -8.04 -16.10
N GLY A 107 -4.78 -8.52 -14.90
CA GLY A 107 -3.63 -8.04 -14.13
C GLY A 107 -3.89 -6.74 -13.37
N MET A 108 -5.11 -6.51 -12.89
CA MET A 108 -5.42 -5.30 -12.10
C MET A 108 -4.59 -5.19 -10.84
N THR A 109 -4.21 -3.97 -10.50
CA THR A 109 -3.59 -3.65 -9.21
C THR A 109 -4.11 -2.35 -8.62
N MET A 110 -3.96 -2.24 -7.30
CA MET A 110 -4.21 -0.99 -6.59
C MET A 110 -2.99 -0.58 -5.78
N SER A 111 -2.34 0.49 -6.23
CA SER A 111 -1.19 1.09 -5.57
C SER A 111 -1.59 2.31 -4.75
N TRP A 112 -0.93 2.54 -3.62
CA TRP A 112 -1.14 3.77 -2.87
C TRP A 112 0.09 4.19 -2.09
N THR A 113 0.18 5.48 -1.80
CA THR A 113 1.20 6.03 -0.92
C THR A 113 0.56 6.88 0.18
N SER A 114 1.31 7.12 1.26
CA SER A 114 0.89 8.00 2.33
C SER A 114 2.08 8.73 2.92
N PHE A 115 1.85 9.97 3.33
CA PHE A 115 2.82 10.82 4.00
C PHE A 115 2.06 11.84 4.87
N LEU A 116 2.77 12.42 5.85
CA LEU A 116 2.23 13.49 6.68
C LEU A 116 2.83 14.83 6.28
N TYR A 117 2.01 15.89 6.27
CA TYR A 117 2.45 17.23 5.89
C TYR A 117 1.76 18.32 6.73
N SER A 118 2.44 19.46 6.91
CA SER A 118 1.91 20.66 7.59
C SER A 118 2.15 21.96 6.83
N ALA A 119 2.58 21.86 5.57
CA ALA A 119 2.79 22.97 4.64
C ALA A 119 2.65 22.46 3.20
N ASP A 120 2.39 23.33 2.24
CA ASP A 120 2.26 22.97 0.82
C ASP A 120 3.43 22.09 0.33
N VAL A 121 3.09 21.01 -0.36
CA VAL A 121 4.06 20.05 -0.91
C VAL A 121 3.92 19.89 -2.41
N TRP A 122 5.05 19.61 -3.07
CA TRP A 122 5.06 19.07 -4.41
C TRP A 122 5.24 17.55 -4.34
N LEU A 123 4.26 16.83 -4.90
CA LEU A 123 4.43 15.42 -5.25
C LEU A 123 5.08 15.31 -6.61
N LYS A 124 5.99 14.35 -6.74
CA LYS A 124 6.55 13.89 -8.00
C LYS A 124 6.12 12.44 -8.19
N VAL A 125 5.38 12.20 -9.27
CA VAL A 125 4.92 10.88 -9.71
C VAL A 125 5.79 10.45 -10.88
N HIS A 126 6.45 9.30 -10.73
CA HIS A 126 7.29 8.69 -11.76
C HIS A 126 6.80 7.27 -12.06
N ARG A 127 6.77 6.90 -13.34
CA ARG A 127 6.44 5.53 -13.78
C ARG A 127 7.71 4.72 -14.03
N LEU A 128 7.79 3.56 -13.39
CA LEU A 128 8.94 2.64 -13.39
C LEU A 128 9.10 1.89 -14.72
N ASP A 129 8.05 1.86 -15.54
CA ASP A 129 8.09 1.34 -16.91
C ASP A 129 8.78 2.30 -17.90
N ASN A 130 9.19 3.50 -17.44
CA ASN A 130 9.76 4.59 -18.23
C ASN A 130 8.80 5.21 -19.25
N SER A 131 7.49 4.96 -19.13
CA SER A 131 6.48 5.64 -19.94
C SER A 131 6.46 7.13 -19.60
N SER A 132 6.50 7.98 -20.62
CA SER A 132 6.52 9.44 -20.42
C SER A 132 5.12 9.98 -20.17
N ILE A 133 4.93 10.65 -19.03
CA ILE A 133 3.68 11.36 -18.73
C ILE A 133 3.60 12.64 -19.58
N GLN A 134 2.44 12.90 -20.20
CA GLN A 134 2.15 14.10 -21.00
C GLN A 134 1.12 15.00 -20.31
N SER A 135 1.07 16.30 -20.68
CA SER A 135 0.33 17.34 -19.94
C SER A 135 -1.17 17.09 -19.85
N ASP A 136 -1.71 16.33 -20.79
CA ASP A 136 -3.14 16.07 -20.94
C ASP A 136 -3.44 14.57 -20.96
N SER A 137 -2.51 13.73 -20.48
CA SER A 137 -2.64 12.27 -20.47
C SER A 137 -2.95 11.69 -19.09
N PHE A 138 -3.58 12.50 -18.21
CA PHE A 138 -3.95 12.07 -16.87
C PHE A 138 -5.14 12.85 -16.31
N VAL A 139 -5.83 12.22 -15.35
CA VAL A 139 -6.91 12.81 -14.56
C VAL A 139 -6.63 12.62 -13.08
N ILE A 140 -6.86 13.67 -12.28
CA ILE A 140 -6.87 13.57 -10.81
C ILE A 140 -8.32 13.50 -10.34
N ARG A 141 -8.68 12.48 -9.56
CA ARG A 141 -10.02 12.32 -8.99
C ARG A 141 -10.02 12.41 -7.46
N PRO A 142 -10.97 13.11 -6.81
CA PRO A 142 -12.09 13.80 -7.44
C PRO A 142 -11.64 15.07 -8.20
N THR A 143 -12.29 15.34 -9.34
CA THR A 143 -11.85 16.37 -10.31
C THR A 143 -12.03 17.81 -9.80
N ASN A 144 -12.77 18.00 -8.71
CA ASN A 144 -12.99 19.30 -8.09
C ASN A 144 -11.82 19.79 -7.22
N LEU A 145 -10.77 18.98 -7.04
CA LEU A 145 -9.58 19.39 -6.28
C LEU A 145 -8.79 20.50 -6.96
N ASN A 146 -8.84 20.58 -8.29
CA ASN A 146 -8.21 21.65 -9.09
C ASN A 146 -6.73 21.91 -8.71
N PHE A 147 -5.96 20.85 -8.45
CA PHE A 147 -4.55 20.99 -8.12
C PHE A 147 -3.74 21.58 -9.26
N THR A 148 -2.72 22.37 -8.91
CA THR A 148 -1.75 22.84 -9.89
C THR A 148 -0.82 21.69 -10.25
N THR A 149 -0.64 21.44 -11.55
CA THR A 149 0.22 20.37 -12.06
C THR A 149 1.25 20.91 -13.05
N SER A 150 2.35 20.18 -13.20
CA SER A 150 3.34 20.42 -14.26
C SER A 150 4.06 19.13 -14.61
N ILE A 151 4.76 19.11 -15.74
CA ILE A 151 5.53 17.94 -16.18
C ILE A 151 6.96 18.36 -16.48
N SER A 152 7.91 17.54 -16.04
CA SER A 152 9.33 17.72 -16.35
C SER A 152 10.02 16.35 -16.34
N GLY A 153 10.83 16.08 -17.38
CA GLY A 153 11.67 14.87 -17.39
C GLY A 153 10.93 13.55 -17.27
N ALA A 154 9.74 13.43 -17.90
CA ALA A 154 8.79 12.31 -17.83
C ALA A 154 7.97 12.18 -16.52
N ASP A 155 8.20 13.05 -15.55
CA ASP A 155 7.52 13.02 -14.25
C ASP A 155 6.35 14.00 -14.20
N LEU A 156 5.29 13.62 -13.49
CA LEU A 156 4.18 14.48 -13.14
C LEU A 156 4.41 15.11 -11.76
N PHE A 157 4.32 16.43 -11.70
CA PHE A 157 4.41 17.19 -10.47
C PHE A 157 3.05 17.73 -10.08
N ILE A 158 2.62 17.52 -8.84
CA ILE A 158 1.32 17.93 -8.31
C ILE A 158 1.54 18.76 -7.04
N LEU A 159 1.07 20.01 -7.04
CA LEU A 159 1.05 20.85 -5.83
C LEU A 159 -0.17 20.48 -4.98
N VAL A 160 0.08 19.94 -3.79
CA VAL A 160 -0.95 19.63 -2.80
C VAL A 160 -0.91 20.70 -1.70
N PRO A 161 -1.89 21.61 -1.66
CA PRO A 161 -1.92 22.68 -0.66
C PRO A 161 -2.32 22.14 0.71
N TYR A 162 -1.72 22.70 1.76
CA TYR A 162 -2.06 22.38 3.14
C TYR A 162 -3.16 23.29 3.68
N ASP A 163 -4.24 22.68 4.17
CA ASP A 163 -5.35 23.36 4.84
C ASP A 163 -5.76 22.69 6.16
N GLY A 164 -4.88 21.86 6.73
CA GLY A 164 -5.17 21.08 7.94
C GLY A 164 -6.07 19.87 7.72
N GLN A 165 -6.56 19.62 6.50
CA GLN A 165 -7.37 18.45 6.17
C GLN A 165 -6.60 17.43 5.33
N SER A 166 -6.94 16.15 5.49
CA SER A 166 -6.38 15.10 4.65
C SER A 166 -6.84 15.26 3.20
N LYS A 167 -5.93 15.08 2.24
CA LYS A 167 -6.25 14.93 0.82
C LYS A 167 -6.14 13.47 0.43
N LYS A 168 -7.21 12.96 -0.19
CA LYS A 168 -7.28 11.59 -0.71
C LYS A 168 -7.72 11.67 -2.16
N PHE A 169 -6.88 11.22 -3.08
CA PHE A 169 -7.16 11.34 -4.50
C PHE A 169 -6.51 10.21 -5.30
N SER A 170 -7.09 9.92 -6.46
CA SER A 170 -6.56 9.02 -7.49
C SER A 170 -5.80 9.83 -8.54
N VAL A 171 -4.71 9.28 -9.04
CA VAL A 171 -3.99 9.77 -10.23
C VAL A 171 -4.13 8.71 -11.32
N GLU A 172 -4.81 9.05 -12.40
CA GLU A 172 -5.25 8.13 -13.44
C GLU A 172 -4.58 8.51 -14.75
N PHE A 173 -3.84 7.61 -15.38
CA PHE A 173 -3.18 7.85 -16.67
C PHE A 173 -4.01 7.24 -17.80
N ASP A 174 -4.20 7.99 -18.89
CA ASP A 174 -5.09 7.60 -19.98
C ASP A 174 -4.65 6.29 -20.66
N ASP A 175 -3.34 6.07 -20.78
CA ASP A 175 -2.74 4.87 -21.38
C ASP A 175 -2.75 3.65 -20.44
N ASN A 176 -3.26 3.82 -19.22
CA ASN A 176 -3.41 2.77 -18.21
C ASN A 176 -4.88 2.51 -17.87
N LEU A 177 -5.83 3.08 -18.62
CA LEU A 177 -7.26 2.83 -18.42
C LEU A 177 -7.67 1.47 -19.00
N TYR A 178 -8.56 0.78 -18.28
CA TYR A 178 -9.22 -0.44 -18.70
C TYR A 178 -10.72 -0.21 -18.83
N GLU A 179 -11.30 -0.73 -19.92
CA GLU A 179 -12.73 -0.67 -20.20
C GLU A 179 -13.40 -1.95 -19.70
N PHE A 180 -14.30 -1.83 -18.71
CA PHE A 180 -15.10 -2.94 -18.21
C PHE A 180 -16.38 -3.07 -19.03
N HIS A 181 -16.53 -4.21 -19.70
CA HIS A 181 -17.71 -4.55 -20.48
C HIS A 181 -18.49 -5.68 -19.81
N ASP A 182 -19.80 -5.53 -19.69
CA ASP A 182 -20.65 -6.61 -19.19
C ASP A 182 -20.72 -7.75 -20.22
N GLY A 183 -20.71 -9.01 -19.79
CA GLY A 183 -20.72 -10.16 -20.69
C GLY A 183 -22.06 -10.41 -21.39
N CYS A 184 -23.10 -9.67 -21.00
CA CYS A 184 -24.38 -9.66 -21.68
C CYS A 184 -25.16 -8.36 -21.37
N SER A 185 -26.32 -8.19 -22.00
CA SER A 185 -27.18 -7.01 -21.78
C SER A 185 -27.99 -7.03 -20.45
N SER A 186 -27.66 -7.91 -19.50
CA SER A 186 -28.36 -8.06 -18.22
C SER A 186 -27.39 -7.80 -17.07
N PRO A 187 -27.76 -6.99 -16.05
CA PRO A 187 -26.87 -6.56 -14.95
C PRO A 187 -26.46 -7.67 -13.98
N SER A 188 -26.73 -8.93 -14.31
CA SER A 188 -26.35 -10.14 -13.57
C SER A 188 -25.17 -10.86 -14.20
N CYS A 189 -24.66 -10.38 -15.34
CA CYS A 189 -23.54 -11.01 -16.04
C CYS A 189 -22.21 -10.60 -15.41
N SER A 190 -21.21 -11.47 -15.57
CA SER A 190 -19.83 -11.15 -15.22
C SER A 190 -19.20 -10.32 -16.33
N TYR A 191 -18.21 -9.52 -15.99
CA TYR A 191 -17.44 -8.81 -17.00
C TYR A 191 -16.72 -9.78 -17.95
N VAL A 192 -16.52 -9.33 -19.19
CA VAL A 192 -15.69 -10.00 -20.21
C VAL A 192 -14.39 -9.25 -20.42
N GLN A 193 -13.39 -9.95 -20.97
CA GLN A 193 -12.08 -9.38 -21.28
C GLN A 193 -11.53 -9.92 -22.60
N ASN A 194 -10.70 -9.15 -23.29
CA ASN A 194 -10.05 -9.55 -24.54
C ASN A 194 -8.52 -9.46 -24.49
N THR A 195 -7.93 -9.44 -23.29
CA THR A 195 -6.49 -9.23 -23.08
C THR A 195 -5.73 -10.53 -22.86
N THR A 196 -6.33 -11.51 -22.18
CA THR A 196 -5.71 -12.79 -21.83
C THR A 196 -6.56 -13.94 -22.36
N SER A 197 -6.16 -14.53 -23.49
CA SER A 197 -6.93 -15.58 -24.20
C SER A 197 -7.15 -16.87 -23.43
N SER A 198 -6.30 -17.17 -22.43
CA SER A 198 -6.47 -18.29 -21.51
C SER A 198 -7.22 -17.93 -20.23
N GLY A 199 -7.63 -16.66 -20.07
CA GLY A 199 -8.30 -16.15 -18.88
C GLY A 199 -9.81 -16.45 -18.88
N PRO A 200 -10.47 -16.31 -17.71
CA PRO A 200 -11.91 -16.42 -17.62
C PRO A 200 -12.59 -15.35 -18.48
N TYR A 201 -13.79 -15.69 -18.99
CA TYR A 201 -14.66 -14.80 -19.76
C TYR A 201 -13.95 -14.08 -20.93
N TYR A 202 -12.98 -14.75 -21.56
CA TYR A 202 -12.30 -14.21 -22.73
C TYR A 202 -13.25 -14.12 -23.92
N VAL A 203 -13.18 -13.00 -24.63
CA VAL A 203 -13.83 -12.77 -25.92
C VAL A 203 -12.78 -12.25 -26.90
N GLU A 204 -12.92 -12.60 -28.19
CA GLU A 204 -11.97 -12.17 -29.22
C GLU A 204 -12.06 -10.66 -29.47
N GLU A 205 -13.28 -10.13 -29.51
CA GLU A 205 -13.59 -8.71 -29.67
C GLU A 205 -14.86 -8.37 -28.86
N TYR A 206 -15.00 -7.12 -28.45
CA TYR A 206 -16.24 -6.61 -27.87
C TYR A 206 -17.26 -6.29 -28.97
N ASP A 207 -18.53 -6.61 -28.74
CA ASP A 207 -19.63 -6.29 -29.65
C ASP A 207 -20.79 -5.57 -28.92
N ASP A 208 -21.85 -5.21 -29.66
CA ASP A 208 -23.00 -4.47 -29.14
C ASP A 208 -23.77 -5.19 -28.01
N SER A 209 -23.54 -6.49 -27.79
CA SER A 209 -24.13 -7.25 -26.68
C SER A 209 -23.36 -7.09 -25.36
N MET A 210 -22.19 -6.46 -25.40
CA MET A 210 -21.27 -6.28 -24.27
C MET A 210 -21.10 -4.78 -23.94
N PRO A 211 -22.10 -4.16 -23.29
CA PRO A 211 -22.08 -2.72 -23.06
C PRO A 211 -20.91 -2.30 -22.15
N LEU A 212 -20.31 -1.15 -22.46
CA LEU A 212 -19.32 -0.50 -21.60
C LEU A 212 -19.98 -0.05 -20.30
N MET A 213 -19.45 -0.50 -19.17
CA MET A 213 -19.98 -0.23 -17.83
C MET A 213 -19.15 0.80 -17.08
N SER A 214 -17.83 0.68 -17.13
CA SER A 214 -16.91 1.61 -16.48
C SER A 214 -15.57 1.68 -17.20
N VAL A 215 -14.86 2.77 -16.93
CA VAL A 215 -13.48 2.98 -17.36
C VAL A 215 -12.70 3.44 -16.13
N GLU A 216 -11.67 2.70 -15.76
CA GLU A 216 -10.84 2.98 -14.59
C GLU A 216 -9.41 2.46 -14.78
N PRO A 217 -8.42 2.91 -14.00
CA PRO A 217 -7.04 2.44 -14.15
C PRO A 217 -6.87 0.94 -13.92
N LEU A 218 -6.15 0.27 -14.81
CA LEU A 218 -5.71 -1.12 -14.64
C LEU A 218 -4.76 -1.23 -13.43
N ASP A 219 -3.76 -0.36 -13.38
CA ASP A 219 -2.89 -0.16 -12.23
C ASP A 219 -3.22 1.19 -11.55
N SER A 220 -4.12 1.19 -10.56
CA SER A 220 -4.54 2.42 -9.89
C SER A 220 -3.47 3.00 -8.95
N LEU A 221 -3.45 4.33 -8.79
CA LEU A 221 -2.55 5.03 -7.88
C LEU A 221 -3.32 6.00 -6.98
N PHE A 222 -3.38 5.70 -5.70
CA PHE A 222 -3.98 6.56 -4.68
C PHE A 222 -2.94 7.32 -3.86
N ILE A 223 -3.20 8.59 -3.61
CA ILE A 223 -2.39 9.45 -2.75
C ILE A 223 -3.19 9.79 -1.50
N PHE A 224 -2.63 9.50 -0.32
CA PHE A 224 -3.17 9.91 0.97
C PHE A 224 -2.22 10.89 1.67
N ALA A 225 -2.43 12.18 1.47
CA ALA A 225 -1.70 13.25 2.14
C ALA A 225 -2.43 13.62 3.45
N GLY A 226 -1.90 13.19 4.60
CA GLY A 226 -2.52 13.42 5.91
C GLY A 226 -1.88 14.58 6.69
N PRO A 227 -2.62 15.34 7.50
CA PRO A 227 -1.97 16.21 8.48
C PRO A 227 -1.20 15.37 9.51
N PHE A 228 -0.25 15.98 10.22
CA PHE A 228 0.33 15.36 11.40
C PHE A 228 -0.76 15.02 12.43
N GLU A 229 -0.52 13.95 13.18
CA GLU A 229 -1.45 13.47 14.20
C GLU A 229 -1.56 14.48 15.34
N ASP A 230 -2.79 14.66 15.85
CA ASP A 230 -3.01 15.37 17.10
C ASP A 230 -2.35 14.58 18.25
N GLU A 231 -1.67 15.26 19.17
CA GLU A 231 -0.99 14.62 20.30
C GLU A 231 -1.92 13.72 21.13
N SER A 232 -3.23 14.00 21.19
CA SER A 232 -4.22 13.16 21.88
C SER A 232 -4.48 11.80 21.19
N LEU A 233 -4.08 11.68 19.92
CA LEU A 233 -4.19 10.45 19.11
C LEU A 233 -2.87 9.67 19.07
N VAL A 234 -1.81 10.18 19.70
CA VAL A 234 -0.50 9.54 19.81
C VAL A 234 -0.26 9.13 21.27
N PRO A 235 -0.16 7.83 21.59
CA PRO A 235 0.13 7.42 22.95
C PRO A 235 1.57 7.74 23.36
N ASP A 236 1.78 8.06 24.64
CA ASP A 236 3.11 8.20 25.23
C ASP A 236 3.76 6.82 25.40
N GLU A 237 4.79 6.55 24.60
CA GLU A 237 5.52 5.28 24.61
C GLU A 237 6.27 4.99 25.91
N THR A 238 6.44 5.98 26.78
CA THR A 238 7.16 5.84 28.06
C THR A 238 6.23 5.50 29.23
N SER A 239 4.92 5.44 29.00
CA SER A 239 3.93 5.09 30.01
C SER A 239 4.03 3.63 30.45
N ASP A 240 3.85 3.38 31.75
CA ASP A 240 3.98 2.04 32.37
C ASP A 240 2.94 1.02 31.84
N ASN A 241 1.86 1.48 31.21
CA ASN A 241 0.76 0.62 30.72
C ASN A 241 0.73 0.47 29.20
N VAL A 242 1.92 0.53 28.57
CA VAL A 242 2.09 0.41 27.12
C VAL A 242 2.87 -0.88 26.78
N LEU A 243 2.38 -1.60 25.77
CA LEU A 243 3.11 -2.66 25.10
C LEU A 243 3.60 -2.15 23.74
N ILE A 244 4.91 -2.04 23.56
CA ILE A 244 5.52 -1.85 22.24
C ILE A 244 5.70 -3.24 21.63
N VAL A 245 5.09 -3.47 20.47
CA VAL A 245 5.16 -4.76 19.78
C VAL A 245 6.49 -4.86 19.02
N GLU A 246 7.18 -5.99 19.20
CA GLU A 246 8.38 -6.33 18.43
C GLU A 246 8.03 -6.66 16.98
N GLU A 247 8.87 -6.21 16.04
CA GLU A 247 8.68 -6.46 14.61
C GLU A 247 8.68 -7.96 14.28
N GLY A 248 7.85 -8.38 13.31
CA GLY A 248 7.73 -9.76 12.87
C GLY A 248 6.44 -10.45 13.32
N ARG A 249 6.54 -11.73 13.73
CA ARG A 249 5.36 -12.53 14.08
C ARG A 249 4.73 -12.02 15.37
N ILE A 250 3.48 -11.62 15.29
CA ILE A 250 2.72 -11.09 16.43
C ILE A 250 2.41 -12.22 17.42
N SER A 251 2.58 -11.94 18.71
CA SER A 251 2.20 -12.85 19.80
C SER A 251 1.99 -12.10 21.11
N GLY A 252 1.27 -12.71 22.06
CA GLY A 252 1.13 -12.20 23.44
C GLY A 252 0.17 -11.03 23.64
N LEU A 253 -0.56 -10.60 22.60
CA LEU A 253 -1.56 -9.53 22.73
C LEU A 253 -2.79 -9.95 23.55
N ASP A 254 -3.07 -11.24 23.62
CA ASP A 254 -4.20 -11.85 24.33
C ASP A 254 -3.99 -11.92 25.85
N THR A 255 -2.73 -11.93 26.27
CA THR A 255 -2.31 -12.09 27.67
C THR A 255 -1.70 -10.82 28.29
N THR A 256 -1.47 -9.78 27.49
CA THR A 256 -0.92 -8.51 27.97
C THR A 256 -1.83 -7.88 29.04
N GLN A 257 -1.22 -7.15 29.97
CA GLN A 257 -1.92 -6.32 30.95
C GLN A 257 -1.85 -4.83 30.58
N ALA A 258 -1.22 -4.49 29.45
CA ALA A 258 -1.18 -3.13 28.94
C ALA A 258 -2.58 -2.67 28.51
N ASN A 259 -2.84 -1.37 28.63
CA ASN A 259 -4.04 -0.74 28.09
C ASN A 259 -3.83 -0.28 26.65
N THR A 260 -2.58 0.04 26.30
CA THR A 260 -2.21 0.54 24.99
C THR A 260 -1.19 -0.37 24.34
N VAL A 261 -1.40 -0.67 23.06
CA VAL A 261 -0.50 -1.48 22.24
C VAL A 261 -0.02 -0.62 21.07
N ILE A 262 1.30 -0.52 20.90
CA ILE A 262 1.96 0.32 19.91
C ILE A 262 2.71 -0.56 18.90
N PHE A 263 2.36 -0.41 17.63
CA PHE A 263 3.14 -0.89 16.50
C PHE A 263 4.00 0.26 15.96
N LYS A 264 5.32 0.16 16.13
CA LYS A 264 6.30 1.13 15.59
C LYS A 264 6.50 0.93 14.08
N PRO A 265 7.26 1.78 13.37
CA PRO A 265 7.59 1.52 11.97
C PRO A 265 8.26 0.16 11.81
N GLY A 266 7.78 -0.66 10.87
CA GLY A 266 8.18 -2.06 10.70
C GLY A 266 7.06 -2.94 10.16
N VAL A 267 7.37 -4.22 9.88
CA VAL A 267 6.43 -5.21 9.36
C VAL A 267 6.04 -6.24 10.42
N TYR A 268 4.75 -6.35 10.67
CA TYR A 268 4.17 -7.25 11.66
C TYR A 268 3.17 -8.19 10.98
N TYR A 269 3.07 -9.42 11.46
CA TYR A 269 2.13 -10.37 10.87
C TYR A 269 1.58 -11.38 11.88
N ALA A 270 0.27 -11.58 11.81
CA ALA A 270 -0.38 -12.79 12.26
C ALA A 270 -0.21 -13.90 11.20
N THR A 271 -0.52 -15.14 11.56
CA THR A 271 -0.68 -16.21 10.57
C THR A 271 -2.08 -16.18 9.96
N ALA A 272 -2.28 -16.80 8.80
CA ALA A 272 -3.59 -16.79 8.13
C ALA A 272 -4.73 -17.53 8.88
N THR A 273 -4.41 -18.18 10.01
CA THR A 273 -5.37 -18.84 10.91
C THR A 273 -5.41 -18.17 12.29
N ASP A 274 -4.89 -16.96 12.41
CA ASP A 274 -4.75 -16.22 13.65
C ASP A 274 -5.09 -14.74 13.41
N TYR A 275 -5.38 -14.01 14.48
CA TYR A 275 -5.71 -12.60 14.43
C TYR A 275 -5.15 -11.89 15.68
N LEU A 276 -5.19 -10.57 15.69
CA LEU A 276 -4.79 -9.78 16.85
C LEU A 276 -5.91 -9.84 17.89
N ASN A 277 -5.92 -10.94 18.63
CA ASN A 277 -6.77 -11.14 19.80
C ASN A 277 -6.21 -10.29 20.95
N LEU A 278 -6.87 -9.17 21.25
CA LEU A 278 -6.43 -8.25 22.27
C LEU A 278 -7.02 -8.62 23.63
N SER A 279 -6.20 -8.61 24.68
CA SER A 279 -6.68 -8.82 26.04
C SER A 279 -7.75 -7.80 26.44
N SER A 280 -8.54 -8.13 27.47
CA SER A 280 -9.62 -7.27 27.94
C SER A 280 -9.16 -5.96 28.59
N THR A 281 -7.85 -5.76 28.78
CA THR A 281 -7.29 -4.49 29.26
C THR A 281 -7.01 -3.52 28.13
N VAL A 282 -6.79 -4.00 26.90
CA VAL A 282 -6.39 -3.16 25.77
C VAL A 282 -7.59 -2.38 25.25
N ASP A 283 -7.53 -1.05 25.35
CA ASP A 283 -8.53 -0.14 24.81
C ASP A 283 -7.95 0.82 23.75
N TRP A 284 -6.65 0.73 23.48
CA TRP A 284 -6.00 1.58 22.49
C TRP A 284 -4.95 0.82 21.67
N LEU A 285 -5.20 0.63 20.37
CA LEU A 285 -4.17 0.29 19.39
C LEU A 285 -3.66 1.55 18.68
N TYR A 286 -2.35 1.66 18.54
CA TYR A 286 -1.70 2.70 17.76
C TYR A 286 -0.78 2.09 16.71
N PHE A 287 -0.98 2.46 15.45
CA PHE A 287 -0.16 2.06 14.31
C PHE A 287 0.65 3.27 13.82
N ALA A 288 1.92 3.34 14.20
CA ALA A 288 2.79 4.45 13.83
C ALA A 288 2.91 4.59 12.30
N PRO A 289 3.16 5.80 11.77
CA PRO A 289 3.50 5.99 10.35
C PRO A 289 4.65 5.06 9.93
N GLY A 290 4.41 4.23 8.92
CA GLY A 290 5.37 3.20 8.49
C GLY A 290 5.25 1.84 9.19
N ALA A 291 4.33 1.65 10.13
CA ALA A 291 3.92 0.31 10.56
C ALA A 291 3.13 -0.38 9.44
N TYR A 292 3.37 -1.67 9.19
CA TYR A 292 2.58 -2.50 8.28
C TYR A 292 2.20 -3.80 8.98
N VAL A 293 0.93 -3.94 9.36
CA VAL A 293 0.44 -5.03 10.21
C VAL A 293 -0.50 -5.93 9.42
N LYS A 294 -0.11 -7.18 9.16
CA LYS A 294 -0.93 -8.18 8.48
C LYS A 294 -1.76 -8.96 9.48
N GLY A 295 -3.06 -8.72 9.52
CA GLY A 295 -4.02 -9.45 10.36
C GLY A 295 -5.28 -8.63 10.61
N ALA A 296 -6.25 -9.25 11.27
CA ALA A 296 -7.46 -8.59 11.77
C ALA A 296 -7.37 -8.32 13.26
N VAL A 297 -8.14 -7.38 13.79
CA VAL A 297 -8.13 -6.97 15.20
C VAL A 297 -9.47 -7.32 15.85
N GLU A 298 -9.43 -7.92 17.03
CA GLU A 298 -10.59 -8.11 17.90
C GLU A 298 -10.29 -7.52 19.29
N TYR A 299 -11.15 -6.64 19.76
CA TYR A 299 -11.08 -6.09 21.12
C TYR A 299 -11.94 -6.92 22.08
N HIS A 300 -11.43 -7.18 23.28
CA HIS A 300 -12.20 -7.77 24.38
C HIS A 300 -12.37 -6.83 25.57
N SER A 301 -12.02 -5.55 25.40
CA SER A 301 -12.13 -4.54 26.45
C SER A 301 -13.58 -4.11 26.68
N ASN A 302 -13.92 -3.92 27.94
CA ASN A 302 -15.19 -3.33 28.37
C ASN A 302 -15.08 -1.82 28.63
N SER A 303 -14.01 -1.18 28.15
CA SER A 303 -13.83 0.26 28.27
C SER A 303 -14.95 1.00 27.53
N ALA A 304 -15.37 2.13 28.08
CA ALA A 304 -16.38 2.99 27.45
C ALA A 304 -15.86 3.64 26.16
N LEU A 305 -14.55 3.62 25.92
CA LEU A 305 -13.92 4.14 24.72
C LEU A 305 -12.82 3.18 24.27
N ILE A 306 -12.97 2.69 23.03
CA ILE A 306 -11.95 1.91 22.32
C ILE A 306 -11.39 2.78 21.19
N LYS A 307 -10.07 2.78 21.01
CA LYS A 307 -9.35 3.61 20.03
C LYS A 307 -8.47 2.75 19.14
N ALA A 308 -8.57 2.98 17.84
CA ALA A 308 -7.56 2.60 16.86
C ALA A 308 -7.08 3.88 16.17
N THR A 309 -5.84 4.28 16.39
CA THR A 309 -5.27 5.52 15.85
C THR A 309 -3.96 5.27 15.11
N GLY A 310 -3.45 6.29 14.43
CA GLY A 310 -2.18 6.25 13.71
C GLY A 310 -2.32 6.13 12.18
N HIS A 311 -1.25 6.44 11.45
CA HIS A 311 -1.20 6.38 9.98
C HIS A 311 -0.52 5.11 9.41
N GLY A 312 -0.18 4.14 10.25
CA GLY A 312 0.26 2.82 9.82
C GLY A 312 -0.77 2.11 8.95
N LYS A 313 -0.33 1.07 8.23
CA LYS A 313 -1.17 0.29 7.32
C LYS A 313 -1.49 -1.07 7.92
N SER A 314 -2.71 -1.51 7.66
CA SER A 314 -3.11 -2.90 7.81
C SER A 314 -3.96 -3.25 6.58
N PRO A 315 -3.52 -4.21 5.74
CA PRO A 315 -4.24 -4.58 4.52
C PRO A 315 -5.63 -5.20 4.80
N GLU A 316 -5.93 -5.58 6.05
CA GLU A 316 -7.18 -6.24 6.44
C GLU A 316 -7.71 -5.75 7.82
N THR A 317 -7.80 -4.42 8.04
CA THR A 317 -8.51 -3.95 9.25
C THR A 317 -10.02 -3.97 9.04
N ILE A 318 -10.64 -5.09 9.42
CA ILE A 318 -12.03 -5.10 9.89
C ILE A 318 -11.95 -5.08 11.42
N ALA A 319 -12.27 -3.94 12.04
CA ALA A 319 -12.52 -3.89 13.48
C ALA A 319 -13.95 -4.38 13.70
N LEU A 320 -14.12 -5.64 14.12
CA LEU A 320 -15.41 -6.14 14.54
C LEU A 320 -15.60 -5.77 16.01
N ASP A 321 -16.60 -4.94 16.28
CA ASP A 321 -17.11 -4.70 17.64
C ASP A 321 -18.18 -5.76 17.92
N SER A 322 -17.87 -6.72 18.79
CA SER A 322 -18.86 -7.65 19.34
C SER A 322 -19.47 -7.02 20.60
N ALA A 323 -20.34 -6.03 20.42
CA ALA A 323 -21.21 -5.54 21.49
C ALA A 323 -22.43 -6.47 21.63
N ASN A 324 -22.29 -7.47 22.53
CA ASN A 324 -23.32 -8.38 23.10
C ASN A 324 -24.28 -9.13 22.16
#